data_AF-A0A0F2RJ15-F1
#
_entry.id   AF-A0A0F2RJ15-F1
#
_cell.length_a   1.000
_cell.length_b   1.000
_cell.length_c   1.000
_cell.angle_alpha   90.00
_cell.angle_beta   90.00
_cell.angle_gamma   90.00
#
_symmetry.space_group_name_H-M   'P 1'
#
loop_
_entity.id
_entity.type
_entity.pdbx_description
1 polymer ?
#
loop_
_entity_poly.entity_id
_entity_poly.type
_entity_poly.pdbx_seq_one_letter_code
_entity_poly.pdbx_strand_id
1 'polypeptide(L)'
;AARTLVERGARLVVVTSLPGGEADAISCLAVTAGGAWRVESPRVPVQMPLNGAGDALAALLLGHLLRGAGPPEALSLAVSAVHAVIEETARLGTRELQVVVAQDAFLAPARRIILHTLALTSLPPQATARY
;
A
#
# COMPACT_ATOMS: atom_id res chain seq x y z
N ALA A 1 1.51 3.74 16.33
CA ALA A 1 2.65 2.90 15.89
C ALA A 1 3.49 3.59 14.80
N ALA A 2 2.99 3.78 13.58
CA ALA A 2 3.79 4.39 12.48
C ALA A 2 4.38 5.77 12.82
N ARG A 3 3.60 6.65 13.48
CA ARG A 3 4.10 7.96 13.96
C ARG A 3 5.29 7.86 14.91
N THR A 4 5.30 6.89 15.81
CA THR A 4 6.42 6.66 16.74
C THR A 4 7.71 6.31 15.99
N LEU A 5 7.61 5.61 14.87
CA LEU A 5 8.78 5.33 14.02
C LEU A 5 9.25 6.59 13.28
N VAL A 6 8.31 7.45 12.86
CA VAL A 6 8.63 8.77 12.29
C VAL A 6 9.35 9.66 13.31
N GLU A 7 8.84 9.73 14.54
CA GLU A 7 9.46 10.46 15.65
C GLU A 7 10.86 9.95 16.00
N ARG A 8 11.13 8.66 15.73
CA ARG A 8 12.46 8.04 15.89
C ARG A 8 13.39 8.22 14.69
N GLY A 9 12.98 8.98 13.68
CA GLY A 9 13.84 9.40 12.56
C GLY A 9 13.45 8.86 11.18
N ALA A 10 12.43 8.00 11.07
CA ALA A 10 11.95 7.56 9.76
C ALA A 10 11.26 8.72 9.02
N ARG A 11 11.68 9.02 7.78
CA ARG A 11 11.05 10.09 6.99
C ARG A 11 9.69 9.71 6.43
N LEU A 12 9.53 8.42 6.11
CA LEU A 12 8.31 7.81 5.60
C LEU A 12 8.20 6.40 6.19
N VAL A 13 7.03 6.07 6.70
CA VAL A 13 6.66 4.72 7.15
C VAL A 13 5.48 4.26 6.30
N VAL A 14 5.59 3.08 5.71
CA VAL A 14 4.53 2.47 4.90
C VAL A 14 4.01 1.22 5.60
N VAL A 15 2.69 1.12 5.72
CA VAL A 15 2.01 -0.11 6.14
C VAL A 15 1.42 -0.75 4.89
N THR A 16 1.92 -1.93 4.55
CA THR A 16 1.69 -2.58 3.25
C THR A 16 0.39 -3.37 3.19
N SER A 17 -0.26 -3.65 4.32
CA SER A 17 -1.60 -4.23 4.37
C SER A 17 -2.25 -4.04 5.74
N LEU A 18 -3.52 -3.63 5.75
CA LEU A 18 -4.42 -3.59 6.90
C LEU A 18 -5.83 -3.98 6.44
N PRO A 19 -6.71 -4.44 7.32
CA PRO A 19 -8.15 -4.47 7.04
C PRO A 19 -8.65 -3.07 6.64
N GLY A 20 -9.48 -2.99 5.60
CA GLY A 20 -10.06 -1.74 5.14
C GLY A 20 -11.29 -1.28 5.91
N GLY A 21 -11.79 -0.08 5.57
CA GLY A 21 -12.98 0.51 6.19
C GLY A 21 -14.29 -0.19 5.80
N GLU A 22 -14.35 -0.74 4.59
CA GLU A 22 -15.47 -1.54 4.11
C GLU A 22 -15.17 -3.04 4.22
N ALA A 23 -16.23 -3.86 4.23
CA ALA A 23 -16.10 -5.30 4.12
C ALA A 23 -15.35 -5.66 2.82
N ASP A 24 -14.42 -6.62 2.90
CA ASP A 24 -13.61 -7.08 1.77
C ASP A 24 -12.71 -6.02 1.11
N ALA A 25 -12.20 -5.05 1.87
CA ALA A 25 -11.14 -4.14 1.42
C ALA A 25 -9.79 -4.42 2.11
N ILE A 26 -8.71 -4.09 1.41
CA ILE A 26 -7.34 -4.01 1.96
C ILE A 26 -6.87 -2.57 1.88
N SER A 27 -6.26 -2.09 2.96
CA SER A 27 -5.78 -0.72 3.06
C SER A 27 -4.27 -0.67 3.26
N CYS A 28 -3.65 0.28 2.57
CA CYS A 28 -2.24 0.64 2.74
C CYS A 28 -2.14 2.06 3.30
N LEU A 29 -1.12 2.31 4.12
CA LEU A 29 -0.88 3.63 4.72
C LEU A 29 0.50 4.15 4.37
N ALA A 30 0.61 5.45 4.11
CA ALA A 30 1.85 6.20 4.11
C ALA A 30 1.80 7.24 5.22
N VAL A 31 2.82 7.29 6.07
CA VAL A 31 2.90 8.21 7.21
C VAL A 31 4.24 8.92 7.21
N THR A 32 4.20 10.25 7.28
CA THR A 32 5.36 11.14 7.39
C THR A 32 5.14 12.09 8.58
N ALA A 33 6.11 12.97 8.86
CA ALA A 33 5.92 14.02 9.85
C ALA A 33 4.81 15.02 9.43
N GLY A 34 4.65 15.27 8.13
CA GLY A 34 3.71 16.26 7.59
C GLY A 34 2.32 15.72 7.25
N GLY A 35 2.10 14.41 7.30
CA GLY A 35 0.83 13.85 6.83
C GLY A 35 0.72 12.34 6.95
N ALA A 36 -0.52 11.86 6.86
CA ALA A 36 -0.84 10.45 6.75
C ALA A 36 -1.91 10.24 5.68
N TRP A 37 -1.72 9.24 4.83
CA TRP A 37 -2.59 8.94 3.70
C TRP A 37 -2.92 7.46 3.67
N ARG A 38 -4.16 7.15 3.30
CA ARG A 38 -4.67 5.79 3.14
C ARG A 38 -5.07 5.55 1.69
N VAL A 39 -4.71 4.39 1.16
CA VAL A 39 -5.21 3.87 -0.12
C VAL A 39 -5.96 2.58 0.17
N GLU A 40 -7.17 2.43 -0.36
CA GLU A 40 -7.98 1.23 -0.15
C GLU A 40 -8.28 0.55 -1.49
N SER A 41 -7.91 -0.72 -1.60
CA SER A 41 -8.20 -1.56 -2.77
C SER A 41 -9.22 -2.64 -2.40
N PRO A 42 -10.13 -3.04 -3.31
CA PRO A 42 -10.93 -4.25 -3.12
C PRO A 42 -10.03 -5.46 -2.90
N ARG A 43 -10.47 -6.40 -2.05
CA ARG A 43 -9.83 -7.69 -1.91
C ARG A 43 -10.13 -8.53 -3.15
N VAL A 44 -9.08 -9.02 -3.80
CA VAL A 44 -9.23 -9.97 -4.90
C VAL A 44 -9.31 -11.38 -4.32
N PRO A 45 -10.35 -12.18 -4.65
CA PRO A 45 -10.41 -13.56 -4.24
C PRO A 45 -9.35 -14.37 -4.99
N VAL A 46 -8.43 -14.95 -4.24
CA VAL A 46 -7.36 -15.82 -4.76
C VAL A 46 -7.55 -17.22 -4.17
N GLN A 47 -7.35 -18.24 -5.00
CA GLN A 47 -7.51 -19.63 -4.57
C GLN A 47 -6.40 -20.07 -3.60
N MET A 48 -5.26 -19.39 -3.63
CA MET A 48 -4.12 -19.66 -2.75
C MET A 48 -3.42 -18.36 -2.36
N PRO A 49 -2.72 -18.33 -1.20
CA PRO A 49 -1.94 -17.18 -0.78
C PRO A 49 -0.86 -16.83 -1.82
N LEU A 50 -0.82 -15.56 -2.22
CA LEU A 50 0.19 -15.04 -3.13
C LEU A 50 1.38 -14.51 -2.32
N ASN A 51 2.60 -14.89 -2.73
CA ASN A 51 3.83 -14.41 -2.12
C ASN A 51 4.41 -13.25 -2.93
N GLY A 52 5.15 -12.35 -2.29
CA GLY A 52 5.89 -11.27 -2.98
C GLY A 52 5.08 -10.01 -3.29
N ALA A 53 3.78 -9.94 -2.96
CA ALA A 53 2.99 -8.72 -3.19
C ALA A 53 3.51 -7.51 -2.39
N GLY A 54 4.01 -7.75 -1.18
CA GLY A 54 4.67 -6.73 -0.35
C GLY A 54 5.99 -6.24 -0.96
N ASP A 55 6.77 -7.15 -1.53
CA ASP A 55 8.04 -6.82 -2.21
C ASP A 55 7.78 -5.99 -3.47
N ALA A 56 6.80 -6.39 -4.27
CA ALA A 56 6.37 -5.63 -5.44
C ALA A 56 5.88 -4.22 -5.06
N LEU A 57 5.07 -4.11 -4.00
CA LEU A 57 4.62 -2.82 -3.48
C LEU A 57 5.79 -1.93 -3.08
N ALA A 58 6.74 -2.47 -2.30
CA ALA A 58 7.91 -1.73 -1.83
C ALA A 58 8.81 -1.26 -2.99
N ALA A 59 9.05 -2.13 -3.97
CA ALA A 59 9.86 -1.83 -5.15
C ALA A 59 9.22 -0.72 -6.00
N LEU A 60 7.93 -0.84 -6.30
CA LEU A 60 7.20 0.15 -7.10
C LEU A 60 7.09 1.50 -6.37
N LEU A 61 6.78 1.48 -5.07
CA LEU A 61 6.75 2.68 -4.24
C LEU A 61 8.09 3.41 -4.29
N LEU A 62 9.19 2.70 -4.05
CA LEU A 62 10.53 3.28 -4.10
C LEU A 62 10.85 3.83 -5.49
N GLY A 63 10.51 3.09 -6.55
CA GLY A 63 10.68 3.55 -7.93
C GLY A 63 9.96 4.86 -8.23
N HIS A 64 8.71 5.02 -7.77
CA HIS A 64 7.96 6.28 -7.94
C HIS A 64 8.56 7.42 -7.12
N LEU A 65 8.98 7.16 -5.87
CA LEU A 65 9.65 8.17 -5.03
C LEU A 65 10.95 8.66 -5.67
N LEU A 66 11.78 7.76 -6.21
CA LEU A 66 13.03 8.09 -6.90
C LEU A 66 12.79 8.90 -8.18
N ARG A 67 11.61 8.77 -8.79
CA ARG A 67 11.15 9.57 -9.95
C ARG A 67 10.55 10.92 -9.55
N GLY A 68 10.53 11.25 -8.27
CA GLY A 68 10.05 12.55 -7.77
C GLY A 68 8.57 12.59 -7.38
N ALA A 69 7.86 11.47 -7.40
CA ALA A 69 6.50 11.43 -6.88
C ALA A 69 6.49 11.68 -5.36
N GLY A 70 5.49 12.40 -4.87
CA GLY A 70 5.27 12.56 -3.43
C GLY A 70 4.81 11.24 -2.78
N PRO A 71 5.00 11.04 -1.47
CA PRO A 71 4.55 9.82 -0.76
C PRO A 71 3.10 9.38 -1.02
N PRO A 72 2.08 10.25 -0.99
CA PRO A 72 0.71 9.83 -1.30
C PRO A 72 0.58 9.31 -2.74
N GLU A 73 1.13 10.04 -3.71
CA GLU A 73 1.07 9.64 -5.12
C GLU A 73 1.80 8.33 -5.37
N ALA A 74 3.02 8.19 -4.85
CA ALA A 74 3.81 6.97 -4.97
C ALA A 74 3.08 5.76 -4.39
N LEU A 75 2.39 5.91 -3.24
CA LEU A 75 1.59 4.84 -2.65
C LEU A 75 0.39 4.47 -3.53
N SER A 76 -0.36 5.47 -4.03
CA SER A 76 -1.51 5.24 -4.91
C SER A 76 -1.11 4.49 -6.18
N LEU A 77 -0.02 4.89 -6.83
CA LEU A 77 0.49 4.23 -8.04
C LEU A 77 0.93 2.79 -7.74
N ALA A 78 1.72 2.58 -6.67
CA ALA A 78 2.20 1.26 -6.30
C ALA A 78 1.05 0.30 -5.94
N VAL A 79 0.07 0.74 -5.15
CA VAL A 79 -1.10 -0.08 -4.79
C VAL A 79 -1.93 -0.41 -6.04
N SER A 80 -2.12 0.55 -6.94
CA SER A 80 -2.88 0.33 -8.18
C SER A 80 -2.20 -0.70 -9.08
N ALA A 81 -0.88 -0.63 -9.23
CA ALA A 81 -0.08 -1.58 -9.99
C ALA A 81 -0.11 -3.00 -9.38
N VAL A 82 0.10 -3.12 -8.07
CA VAL A 82 0.05 -4.41 -7.36
C VAL A 82 -1.35 -5.02 -7.44
N HIS A 83 -2.40 -4.20 -7.33
CA HIS A 83 -3.76 -4.69 -7.49
C HIS A 83 -3.99 -5.29 -8.87
N ALA A 84 -3.55 -4.64 -9.95
CA ALA A 84 -3.64 -5.17 -11.30
C ALA A 84 -2.87 -6.50 -11.47
N VAL A 85 -1.68 -6.63 -10.86
CA VAL A 85 -0.93 -7.90 -10.85
C VAL A 85 -1.73 -9.00 -10.16
N ILE A 86 -2.35 -8.70 -9.02
CA ILE A 86 -3.15 -9.67 -8.25
C ILE A 86 -4.40 -10.07 -9.03
N GLU A 87 -5.11 -9.12 -9.66
CA GLU A 87 -6.26 -9.39 -10.52
C GLU A 87 -5.89 -10.32 -11.67
N GLU A 88 -4.77 -10.05 -12.36
CA GLU A 88 -4.32 -10.88 -13.47
C GLU A 88 -3.86 -12.27 -13.01
N THR A 89 -3.20 -12.35 -11.85
CA THR A 89 -2.80 -13.61 -11.22
C THR A 89 -4.03 -14.46 -10.87
N ALA A 90 -5.07 -13.84 -10.32
CA ALA A 90 -6.33 -14.51 -10.00
C ALA A 90 -7.06 -14.96 -11.27
N ARG A 91 -7.11 -14.11 -12.30
CA ARG A 91 -7.74 -14.39 -13.59
C ARG A 91 -7.11 -15.60 -14.29
N LEU A 92 -5.79 -15.73 -14.21
CA LEU A 92 -5.03 -16.85 -14.79
C LEU A 92 -4.99 -18.09 -13.87
N GLY A 93 -5.44 -17.97 -12.62
CA GLY A 93 -5.47 -19.10 -11.67
C GLY A 93 -4.08 -19.61 -11.29
N THR A 94 -3.06 -18.76 -11.34
CA THR A 94 -1.66 -19.16 -11.09
C THR A 94 -1.23 -18.89 -9.65
N ARG A 95 -0.27 -19.69 -9.17
CA ARG A 95 0.39 -19.46 -7.87
C ARG A 95 1.30 -18.24 -7.88
N GLU A 96 2.08 -18.10 -8.94
CA GLU A 96 3.11 -17.06 -9.06
C GLU A 96 2.51 -15.75 -9.57
N LEU A 97 3.00 -14.63 -9.03
CA LEU A 97 2.55 -13.30 -9.43
C LEU A 97 2.84 -13.04 -10.90
N GLN A 98 1.80 -12.59 -11.61
CA GLN A 98 1.85 -12.30 -13.05
C GLN A 98 2.45 -10.91 -13.34
N VAL A 99 3.62 -10.63 -12.76
CA VAL A 99 4.30 -9.33 -12.87
C VAL A 99 4.69 -8.95 -14.30
N VAL A 100 5.07 -9.93 -15.13
CA VAL A 100 5.41 -9.68 -16.54
C VAL A 100 4.17 -9.44 -17.38
N VAL A 101 3.11 -10.20 -17.14
CA VAL A 101 1.84 -10.05 -17.89
C VAL A 101 1.19 -8.70 -17.59
N ALA A 102 1.22 -8.27 -16.33
CA ALA A 102 0.62 -7.01 -15.88
C ALA A 102 1.59 -5.81 -15.89
N GLN A 103 2.76 -5.91 -16.55
CA GLN A 103 3.83 -4.90 -16.43
C GLN A 103 3.43 -3.49 -16.88
N ASP A 104 2.48 -3.37 -17.81
CA ASP A 104 1.98 -2.08 -18.30
C ASP A 104 1.36 -1.25 -17.16
N ALA A 105 0.79 -1.93 -16.15
CA ALA A 105 0.23 -1.28 -14.97
C ALA A 105 1.28 -0.59 -14.09
N PHE A 106 2.58 -0.91 -14.26
CA PHE A 106 3.66 -0.24 -13.52
C PHE A 106 3.91 1.18 -14.02
N LEU A 107 3.60 1.43 -15.30
CA LEU A 107 3.74 2.74 -15.93
C LEU A 107 2.43 3.51 -15.87
N ALA A 108 1.32 2.85 -16.18
CA ALA A 108 0.00 3.46 -16.28
C ALA A 108 -1.08 2.46 -15.84
N PRO A 109 -1.38 2.36 -14.53
CA PRO A 109 -2.44 1.48 -14.05
C PRO A 109 -3.80 1.94 -14.59
N ALA A 110 -4.56 1.01 -15.19
CA ALA A 110 -5.85 1.30 -15.80
C ALA A 110 -6.88 1.87 -14.81
N ARG A 111 -6.76 1.48 -13.54
CA ARG A 111 -7.54 2.01 -12.42
C ARG A 111 -6.60 2.62 -11.40
N ARG A 112 -6.72 3.94 -11.19
CA ARG A 112 -6.04 4.61 -10.07
C ARG A 112 -6.86 4.48 -8.80
N ILE A 113 -6.27 3.93 -7.77
CA ILE A 113 -6.91 3.76 -6.47
C ILE A 113 -6.73 5.05 -5.66
N ILE A 114 -7.85 5.62 -5.24
CA ILE A 114 -7.95 6.98 -4.70
C ILE A 114 -7.40 7.01 -3.25
N LEU A 115 -6.69 8.09 -2.94
CA LEU A 115 -6.14 8.38 -1.62
C LEU A 115 -7.16 9.09 -0.74
N HIS A 116 -7.19 8.71 0.53
CA HIS A 116 -7.86 9.44 1.60
C HIS A 116 -6.81 10.05 2.53
N THR A 117 -6.79 11.38 2.65
CA THR A 117 -5.99 12.08 3.65
C THR A 117 -6.59 11.82 5.03
N LEU A 118 -5.78 11.37 5.98
CA LEU A 118 -6.21 11.15 7.34
C LEU A 118 -5.98 12.42 8.17
N ALA A 119 -6.98 12.77 8.99
CA ALA A 119 -6.83 13.87 9.94
C ALA A 119 -5.62 13.61 10.85
N LEU A 120 -4.83 14.67 11.09
CA LEU A 120 -3.73 14.64 12.04
C LEU A 120 -4.27 14.71 13.46
N THR A 121 -5.06 13.73 13.91
CA THR A 121 -5.45 13.66 15.32
C THR A 121 -4.23 13.22 16.13
N SER A 122 -3.85 14.05 17.11
CA SER A 122 -2.83 13.70 18.10
C SER A 122 -3.21 12.39 18.77
N LEU A 123 -2.30 11.41 18.79
CA LEU A 123 -2.49 10.20 19.59
C LEU A 123 -2.65 10.60 21.05
N PRO A 124 -3.69 10.16 21.78
CA PRO A 124 -3.65 10.25 23.23
C PRO A 124 -2.42 9.46 23.74
N PRO A 125 -1.77 9.91 24.82
CA PRO A 125 -0.59 9.24 25.36
C PRO A 125 -0.90 7.77 25.63
N GLN A 126 -0.07 6.87 25.08
CA GLN A 126 -0.28 5.43 25.22
C GLN A 126 -0.12 5.04 26.70
N ALA A 127 -1.18 4.47 27.29
CA ALA A 127 -1.07 3.78 28.56
C ALA A 127 -0.12 2.58 28.35
N THR A 128 0.98 2.57 29.09
CA THR A 128 1.95 1.47 29.11
C THR A 128 1.24 0.19 29.56
N ALA A 129 0.96 -0.71 28.60
CA ALA A 129 0.64 -2.09 28.93
C ALA A 129 1.92 -2.76 29.42
N ARG A 130 1.98 -3.01 30.74
CA ARG A 130 2.98 -3.88 31.33
C ARG A 130 2.62 -5.32 30.93
N TYR A 131 3.59 -6.04 30.36
CA TYR A 131 3.55 -7.49 30.27
C TYR A 131 3.66 -8.11 31.66
#